data_AF-A0AA86R2C4-F1
#
_entry.id   AF-A0AA86R2C4-F1
#
_cell.length_a   1.000
_cell.length_b   1.000
_cell.length_c   1.000
_cell.angle_alpha   90.00
_cell.angle_beta   90.00
_cell.angle_gamma   90.00
#
_symmetry.space_group_name_H-M   'P 1'
#
loop_
_entity.id
_entity.type
_entity.pdbx_description
1 polymer ?
#
loop_
_entity_poly.entity_id
_entity_poly.type
_entity_poly.pdbx_seq_one_letter_code
_entity_poly.pdbx_strand_id
1 'polypeptide(L)'
;MERPTAPKAATGFMLFSNMVQKKHEAIKSITERATIIGAEWKALPQEVRDEYNNQCKKLNDEYSMQLEKYYKKNPQERIKDEEKKVHDAHEKFFKTQENGFPSFAILHAYPIKDQIFDKKKLLKQLKEFYEAQNKEIYIEQQKKLSGEFKNQLKEDFIKMFSE
;
A
#
# COMPACT_ATOMS: atom_id res chain seq x y z
N MET A 1 17.61 19.86 -6.99
CA MET A 1 17.49 18.59 -7.73
C MET A 1 16.03 18.22 -7.65
N GLU A 2 15.35 18.11 -8.78
CA GLU A 2 13.91 17.84 -8.82
C GLU A 2 13.61 16.39 -8.42
N ARG A 3 12.42 16.17 -7.85
CA ARG A 3 11.96 14.83 -7.47
C ARG A 3 11.77 14.00 -8.76
N PRO A 4 12.39 12.82 -8.88
CA PRO A 4 12.18 11.98 -10.05
C PRO A 4 10.71 11.56 -10.13
N THR A 5 10.20 11.46 -11.34
CA THR A 5 8.81 11.05 -11.57
C THR A 5 8.73 9.54 -11.65
N ALA A 6 7.79 8.93 -10.94
CA ALA A 6 7.57 7.50 -11.00
C ALA A 6 7.27 7.04 -12.44
N PRO A 7 7.80 5.89 -12.88
CA PRO A 7 7.50 5.36 -14.19
C PRO A 7 6.00 5.09 -14.31
N LYS A 8 5.42 5.44 -15.47
CA LYS A 8 3.99 5.29 -15.74
C LYS A 8 3.51 3.82 -15.82
N ALA A 9 4.44 2.87 -15.80
CA ALA A 9 4.15 1.44 -15.87
C ALA A 9 4.79 0.73 -14.68
N ALA A 10 3.97 0.16 -13.80
CA ALA A 10 4.43 -0.63 -12.66
C ALA A 10 4.73 -2.10 -13.03
N THR A 11 4.22 -2.58 -14.18
CA THR A 11 4.40 -3.95 -14.66
C THR A 11 4.65 -3.99 -16.18
N GLY A 12 5.22 -5.10 -16.68
CA GLY A 12 5.40 -5.31 -18.12
C GLY A 12 4.09 -5.27 -18.91
N PHE A 13 2.98 -5.76 -18.34
CA PHE A 13 1.66 -5.61 -18.92
C PHE A 13 1.23 -4.13 -19.05
N MET A 14 1.48 -3.30 -18.04
CA MET A 14 1.15 -1.87 -18.13
C MET A 14 2.00 -1.17 -19.19
N LEU A 15 3.28 -1.55 -19.32
CA LEU A 15 4.17 -1.04 -20.35
C LEU A 15 3.64 -1.39 -21.75
N PHE A 16 3.28 -2.66 -21.96
CA PHE A 16 2.63 -3.13 -23.18
C PHE A 16 1.30 -2.42 -23.44
N SER A 17 0.43 -2.36 -22.44
CA SER A 17 -0.90 -1.73 -22.54
C SER A 17 -0.79 -0.26 -22.94
N ASN A 18 0.12 0.51 -22.36
CA ASN A 18 0.34 1.91 -22.73
C ASN A 18 0.78 2.08 -24.20
N MET A 19 1.58 1.14 -24.72
CA MET A 19 2.03 1.15 -26.11
C MET A 19 0.90 0.77 -27.07
N VAL A 20 0.09 -0.22 -26.70
CA VAL A 20 -0.95 -0.79 -27.54
C VAL A 20 -2.27 -0.01 -27.45
N GLN A 21 -2.54 0.71 -26.36
CA GLN A 21 -3.71 1.58 -26.23
C GLN A 21 -3.85 2.56 -27.39
N LYS A 22 -2.73 3.10 -27.90
CA LYS A 22 -2.72 4.00 -29.07
C LYS A 22 -3.19 3.31 -30.36
N LYS A 23 -2.93 2.01 -30.51
CA LYS A 23 -3.39 1.24 -31.67
C LYS A 23 -4.91 1.04 -31.67
N HIS A 24 -5.51 1.06 -30.49
CA HIS A 24 -6.96 0.87 -30.27
C HIS A 24 -7.66 2.18 -29.90
N GLU A 25 -7.10 3.34 -30.27
CA GLU A 25 -7.67 4.65 -29.91
C GLU A 25 -9.06 4.88 -30.52
N ALA A 26 -9.35 4.25 -31.67
CA ALA A 26 -10.65 4.30 -32.33
C ALA A 26 -11.79 3.67 -31.49
N ILE A 27 -11.45 2.78 -30.55
CA ILE A 27 -12.41 2.15 -29.65
C ILE A 27 -12.76 3.13 -28.53
N LYS A 28 -13.97 3.69 -28.58
CA LYS A 28 -14.42 4.69 -27.58
C LYS A 28 -14.61 4.08 -26.19
N SER A 29 -14.99 2.80 -26.11
CA SER A 29 -15.20 2.10 -24.85
C SER A 29 -13.87 1.70 -24.21
N ILE A 30 -13.61 2.24 -23.02
CA ILE A 30 -12.40 1.92 -22.22
C ILE A 30 -12.38 0.44 -21.86
N THR A 31 -13.54 -0.12 -21.46
CA THR A 31 -13.69 -1.53 -21.06
C THR A 31 -13.42 -2.48 -22.21
N GLU A 32 -13.93 -2.16 -23.40
CA GLU A 32 -13.75 -2.96 -24.61
C GLU A 32 -12.29 -2.96 -25.04
N ARG A 33 -11.66 -1.78 -25.07
CA ARG A 33 -10.22 -1.64 -25.35
C ARG A 33 -9.37 -2.41 -24.34
N ALA A 34 -9.68 -2.33 -23.05
CA ALA A 34 -8.94 -3.07 -22.01
C ALA A 34 -9.07 -4.59 -22.20
N THR A 35 -10.26 -5.07 -22.60
CA THR A 35 -10.51 -6.49 -22.91
C THR A 35 -9.65 -6.97 -24.06
N ILE A 36 -9.59 -6.21 -25.16
CA ILE A 36 -8.79 -6.54 -26.34
C ILE A 36 -7.30 -6.57 -26.00
N ILE A 37 -6.79 -5.54 -25.32
CA ILE A 37 -5.38 -5.48 -24.91
C ILE A 37 -5.03 -6.65 -23.98
N GLY A 38 -5.94 -7.02 -23.07
CA GLY A 38 -5.76 -8.18 -22.20
C GLY A 38 -5.68 -9.50 -22.97
N ALA A 39 -6.47 -9.64 -24.05
CA ALA A 39 -6.41 -10.80 -24.94
C ALA A 39 -5.09 -10.82 -25.74
N GLU A 40 -4.67 -9.70 -26.31
CA GLU A 40 -3.41 -9.59 -27.04
C GLU A 40 -2.21 -9.93 -26.15
N TRP A 41 -2.18 -9.43 -24.90
CA TRP A 41 -1.13 -9.78 -23.95
C TRP A 41 -1.04 -11.29 -23.70
N LYS A 42 -2.19 -11.96 -23.53
CA LYS A 42 -2.23 -13.42 -23.32
C LYS A 42 -1.81 -14.20 -24.56
N ALA A 43 -2.03 -13.65 -25.75
CA ALA A 43 -1.61 -14.25 -27.01
C ALA A 43 -0.11 -14.07 -27.30
N LEU A 44 0.59 -13.19 -26.59
CA LEU A 44 2.03 -13.01 -26.76
C LEU A 44 2.82 -14.23 -26.28
N PRO A 45 3.90 -14.61 -27.00
CA PRO A 45 4.88 -15.57 -26.50
C PRO A 45 5.43 -15.16 -25.13
N GLN A 46 5.83 -16.16 -24.33
CA GLN A 46 6.34 -15.91 -22.98
C GLN A 46 7.61 -15.05 -23.03
N GLU A 47 8.47 -15.28 -24.01
CA GLU A 47 9.73 -14.57 -24.23
C GLU A 47 9.49 -13.07 -24.45
N VAL A 48 8.43 -12.74 -25.21
CA VAL A 48 8.06 -11.35 -25.49
C VAL A 48 7.48 -10.69 -24.23
N ARG A 49 6.68 -11.42 -23.45
CA ARG A 49 6.16 -10.92 -22.16
C ARG A 49 7.29 -10.68 -21.16
N ASP A 50 8.29 -11.57 -21.14
CA ASP A 50 9.46 -11.44 -20.29
C ASP A 50 10.32 -10.24 -20.67
N GLU A 51 10.46 -9.94 -21.97
CA GLU A 51 11.13 -8.72 -22.42
C GLU A 51 10.45 -7.45 -21.88
N TYR A 52 9.11 -7.37 -21.95
CA TYR A 52 8.38 -6.25 -21.35
C TYR A 52 8.53 -6.19 -19.82
N ASN A 53 8.54 -7.34 -19.14
CA ASN A 53 8.78 -7.40 -17.70
C ASN A 53 10.19 -6.92 -17.33
N ASN A 54 11.20 -7.31 -18.13
CA ASN A 54 12.60 -6.90 -17.94
C ASN A 54 12.78 -5.40 -18.19
N GLN A 55 12.16 -4.84 -19.22
CA GLN A 55 12.16 -3.40 -19.47
C GLN A 55 11.50 -2.63 -18.32
N CYS A 56 10.36 -3.11 -17.82
CA CYS A 56 9.70 -2.50 -16.68
C CYS A 56 10.58 -2.56 -15.42
N LYS A 57 11.27 -3.67 -15.19
CA LYS A 57 12.20 -3.81 -14.07
C LYS A 57 13.34 -2.79 -14.15
N LYS A 58 13.98 -2.64 -15.32
CA LYS A 58 15.03 -1.63 -15.54
C LYS A 58 14.54 -0.21 -15.24
N LEU A 59 13.36 0.16 -15.72
CA LEU A 59 12.78 1.49 -15.45
C LEU A 59 12.51 1.72 -13.95
N ASN A 60 12.04 0.70 -13.24
CA ASN A 60 11.82 0.76 -11.79
C ASN A 60 13.13 0.87 -11.02
N ASP A 61 14.16 0.13 -11.43
CA ASP A 61 15.49 0.15 -10.83
C ASP A 61 16.13 1.55 -11.02
N GLU A 62 16.08 2.09 -12.25
CA GLU A 62 16.57 3.44 -12.55
C GLU A 62 15.85 4.52 -11.75
N TYR A 63 14.51 4.45 -11.67
CA TYR A 63 13.72 5.37 -10.86
C TYR A 63 14.09 5.29 -9.38
N SER A 64 14.23 4.07 -8.84
CA SER A 64 14.61 3.85 -7.44
C SER A 64 15.99 4.46 -7.15
N MET A 65 16.96 4.26 -8.03
CA MET A 65 18.29 4.87 -7.91
C MET A 65 18.24 6.41 -7.93
N GLN A 66 17.43 6.99 -8.81
CA GLN A 66 17.25 8.45 -8.87
C GLN A 66 16.55 8.99 -7.62
N LEU A 67 15.56 8.26 -7.10
CA LEU A 67 14.80 8.62 -5.92
C LEU A 67 15.68 8.59 -4.67
N GLU A 68 16.55 7.58 -4.54
CA GLU A 68 17.55 7.52 -3.47
C GLU A 68 18.52 8.69 -3.52
N LYS A 69 19.01 9.06 -4.72
CA LYS A 69 19.85 10.26 -4.90
C LYS A 69 19.12 11.54 -4.49
N TYR A 70 17.82 11.63 -4.77
CA TYR A 70 16.98 12.74 -4.35
C TYR A 70 16.81 12.80 -2.82
N TYR A 71 16.53 11.66 -2.17
CA TYR A 71 16.40 11.58 -0.72
C TYR A 71 17.70 11.88 0.03
N LYS A 72 18.85 11.45 -0.49
CA LYS A 72 20.15 11.82 0.09
C LYS A 72 20.36 13.34 0.16
N LYS A 73 19.80 14.09 -0.79
CA LYS A 73 19.85 15.55 -0.82
C LYS A 73 18.67 16.22 -0.10
N ASN A 74 17.57 15.50 0.10
CA ASN A 74 16.33 16.00 0.71
C ASN A 74 15.78 14.98 1.73
N PRO A 75 16.46 14.75 2.85
CA PRO A 75 16.09 13.72 3.82
C PRO A 75 14.71 13.94 4.43
N GLN A 76 14.30 15.20 4.62
CA GLN A 76 12.96 15.57 5.10
C GLN A 76 11.82 15.09 4.20
N GLU A 77 12.05 14.98 2.89
CA GLU A 77 11.03 14.51 1.94
C GLU A 77 10.85 12.99 2.04
N ARG A 78 11.91 12.25 2.39
CA ARG A 78 11.82 10.81 2.67
C ARG A 78 10.93 10.56 3.87
N ILE A 79 11.12 11.31 4.95
CA ILE A 79 10.34 11.19 6.18
C ILE A 79 8.86 11.46 5.90
N LYS A 80 8.53 12.55 5.19
CA LYS A 80 7.14 12.87 4.80
C LYS A 80 6.49 11.76 3.97
N ASP A 81 7.22 11.19 3.02
CA ASP A 81 6.70 10.11 2.17
C ASP A 81 6.48 8.81 2.98
N GLU A 82 7.35 8.49 3.95
CA GLU A 82 7.20 7.35 4.85
C GLU A 82 6.03 7.55 5.82
N GLU A 83 5.89 8.73 6.44
CA GLU A 83 4.76 9.09 7.31
C GLU A 83 3.42 8.97 6.57
N LYS A 84 3.35 9.46 5.33
CA LYS A 84 2.15 9.33 4.49
C LYS A 84 1.79 7.88 4.20
N LYS A 85 2.78 7.02 3.88
CA LYS A 85 2.52 5.59 3.63
C LYS A 85 1.96 4.89 4.87
N VAL A 86 2.48 5.20 6.05
CA VAL A 86 1.98 4.66 7.32
C VAL A 86 0.54 5.14 7.58
N HIS A 87 0.27 6.43 7.38
CA HIS A 87 -1.06 6.99 7.51
C HIS A 87 -2.07 6.31 6.56
N ASP A 88 -1.75 6.20 5.28
CA ASP A 88 -2.63 5.58 4.26
C ASP A 88 -2.87 4.08 4.57
N ALA A 89 -1.84 3.37 5.05
CA ALA A 89 -1.96 1.96 5.45
C ALA A 89 -2.85 1.79 6.69
N HIS A 90 -2.68 2.66 7.69
CA HIS A 90 -3.55 2.68 8.87
C HIS A 90 -5.00 3.03 8.49
N GLU A 91 -5.23 4.06 7.70
CA GLU A 91 -6.56 4.44 7.25
C GLU A 91 -7.24 3.28 6.50
N LYS A 92 -6.52 2.59 5.62
CA LYS A 92 -7.02 1.40 4.91
C LYS A 92 -7.34 0.26 5.87
N PHE A 93 -6.49 0.02 6.87
CA PHE A 93 -6.73 -1.00 7.90
C PHE A 93 -8.03 -0.69 8.66
N PHE A 94 -8.22 0.54 9.13
CA PHE A 94 -9.43 0.95 9.87
C PHE A 94 -10.69 0.93 9.01
N LYS A 95 -10.63 1.39 7.75
CA LYS A 95 -11.75 1.25 6.81
C LYS A 95 -12.11 -0.22 6.54
N THR A 96 -11.13 -1.12 6.59
CA THR A 96 -11.38 -2.56 6.46
C THR A 96 -12.01 -3.13 7.74
N GLN A 97 -11.69 -2.58 8.91
CA GLN A 97 -12.32 -2.93 10.20
C GLN A 97 -13.76 -2.40 10.29
N GLU A 98 -14.04 -1.17 9.83
CA GLU A 98 -15.38 -0.58 9.77
C GLU A 98 -16.30 -1.32 8.78
N ASN A 99 -15.74 -1.84 7.69
CA ASN A 99 -16.45 -2.70 6.72
C ASN A 99 -16.55 -4.18 7.17
N GLY A 100 -16.15 -4.48 8.41
CA GLY A 100 -16.30 -5.79 9.06
C GLY A 100 -15.15 -6.75 8.75
N PHE A 101 -14.16 -6.84 9.65
CA PHE A 101 -13.33 -8.04 9.72
C PHE A 101 -14.22 -9.27 9.96
N PRO A 102 -13.88 -10.42 9.35
CA PRO A 102 -14.81 -11.51 9.16
C PRO A 102 -15.26 -12.01 10.52
N SER A 103 -16.59 -12.02 10.69
CA SER A 103 -17.34 -12.74 11.74
C SER A 103 -16.72 -14.10 12.11
N PHE A 104 -15.96 -14.71 11.20
CA PHE A 104 -15.29 -15.99 11.29
C PHE A 104 -14.16 -16.07 12.34
N ALA A 105 -13.30 -15.06 12.49
CA ALA A 105 -12.14 -15.16 13.39
C ALA A 105 -12.52 -15.10 14.88
N ILE A 106 -13.59 -14.36 15.21
CA ILE A 106 -14.12 -14.26 16.58
C ILE A 106 -14.99 -15.48 16.93
N LEU A 107 -15.70 -16.06 15.94
CA LEU A 107 -16.55 -17.24 16.13
C LEU A 107 -15.79 -18.49 16.61
N HIS A 108 -14.50 -18.62 16.27
CA HIS A 108 -13.69 -19.78 16.68
C HIS A 108 -12.91 -19.58 17.99
N ALA A 109 -12.88 -18.37 18.56
CA ALA A 109 -12.15 -18.06 19.79
C ALA A 109 -13.00 -18.25 21.08
N TYR A 110 -14.33 -18.36 20.96
CA TYR A 110 -15.24 -18.54 22.09
C TYR A 110 -15.90 -19.93 22.07
N PRO A 111 -15.75 -20.76 23.13
CA PRO A 111 -16.48 -22.02 23.23
C PRO A 111 -17.94 -21.72 23.59
N ILE A 112 -18.80 -21.61 22.58
CA ILE A 112 -20.24 -21.40 22.78
C ILE A 112 -20.88 -22.76 23.10
N LYS A 113 -21.03 -23.07 24.38
CA LYS A 113 -21.90 -24.16 24.85
C LYS A 113 -23.34 -23.64 24.96
N ASP A 114 -24.21 -24.12 24.09
CA ASP A 114 -25.64 -24.35 24.29
C ASP A 114 -26.46 -23.30 25.07
N GLN A 115 -26.45 -22.04 24.63
CA GLN A 115 -27.52 -21.10 24.94
C GLN A 115 -27.92 -20.28 23.72
N ILE A 116 -29.23 -20.03 23.60
CA ILE A 116 -29.91 -19.35 22.49
C ILE A 116 -29.19 -18.04 22.15
N PHE A 117 -28.64 -18.01 20.94
CA PHE A 117 -27.63 -17.04 20.50
C PHE A 117 -28.26 -15.76 19.92
N ASP A 118 -28.35 -14.69 20.71
CA ASP A 118 -28.66 -13.35 20.18
C ASP A 118 -27.40 -12.69 19.62
N LYS A 119 -27.14 -12.97 18.34
CA LYS A 119 -26.01 -12.46 17.56
C LYS A 119 -25.85 -10.94 17.63
N LYS A 120 -26.96 -10.19 17.69
CA LYS A 120 -26.91 -8.71 17.68
C LYS A 120 -26.39 -8.17 19.01
N LYS A 121 -26.81 -8.78 20.12
CA LYS A 121 -26.36 -8.39 21.46
C LYS A 121 -24.87 -8.67 21.65
N LEU A 122 -24.40 -9.84 21.22
CA LEU A 122 -22.99 -10.21 21.32
C LEU A 122 -22.09 -9.29 20.48
N LEU A 123 -22.48 -8.99 19.23
CA LEU A 123 -21.72 -8.08 18.37
C LEU A 123 -21.65 -6.66 18.95
N LYS A 124 -22.73 -6.19 19.60
CA LYS A 124 -22.74 -4.90 20.28
C LYS A 124 -21.77 -4.88 21.46
N GLN A 125 -21.78 -5.90 22.31
CA GLN A 125 -20.88 -6.02 23.46
C GLN A 125 -19.42 -6.13 23.05
N LEU A 126 -19.12 -6.88 21.98
CA LEU A 126 -17.77 -6.99 21.43
C LEU A 126 -17.27 -5.66 20.85
N LYS A 127 -18.15 -4.92 20.17
CA LYS A 127 -17.83 -3.58 19.64
C LYS A 127 -17.50 -2.61 20.78
N GLU A 128 -18.34 -2.57 21.81
CA GLU A 128 -18.14 -1.72 23.00
C GLU A 128 -16.84 -2.09 23.75
N PHE A 129 -16.53 -3.38 23.88
CA PHE A 129 -15.29 -3.86 24.49
C PHE A 129 -14.05 -3.44 23.70
N TYR A 130 -14.09 -3.56 22.36
CA TYR A 130 -12.97 -3.16 21.49
C TYR A 130 -12.75 -1.64 21.46
N GLU A 131 -13.83 -0.86 21.46
CA GLU A 131 -13.76 0.61 21.49
C GLU A 131 -13.21 1.13 22.83
N ALA A 132 -13.56 0.47 23.94
CA ALA A 132 -13.07 0.83 25.27
C ALA A 132 -11.57 0.52 25.47
N GLN A 133 -11.08 -0.62 24.97
CA GLN A 133 -9.68 -1.01 25.18
C GLN A 133 -8.69 -0.37 24.20
N ASN A 134 -9.07 -0.11 22.95
CA ASN A 134 -8.09 0.27 21.92
C ASN A 134 -7.91 1.78 21.73
N LYS A 135 -8.81 2.64 22.24
CA LYS A 135 -8.71 4.08 21.99
C LYS A 135 -7.61 4.75 22.82
N GLU A 136 -7.43 4.37 24.08
CA GLU A 136 -6.36 4.90 24.94
C GLU A 136 -4.99 4.32 24.57
N ILE A 137 -4.92 3.01 24.32
CA ILE A 137 -3.68 2.32 23.90
C ILE A 137 -3.18 2.90 22.56
N TYR A 138 -4.09 3.20 21.63
CA TYR A 138 -3.73 3.82 20.34
C TYR A 138 -3.18 5.23 20.51
N ILE A 139 -3.79 6.08 21.34
CA ILE A 139 -3.32 7.45 21.59
C ILE A 139 -1.95 7.45 22.28
N GLU A 140 -1.72 6.52 23.20
CA GLU A 140 -0.45 6.40 23.93
C GLU A 140 0.67 5.82 23.07
N GLN A 141 0.38 4.81 22.24
CA GLN A 141 1.33 4.25 21.27
C GLN A 141 1.72 5.28 20.19
N GLN A 142 0.77 6.09 19.71
CA GLN A 142 1.06 7.17 18.74
C GLN A 142 2.00 8.23 19.33
N LYS A 143 1.80 8.64 20.60
CA LYS A 143 2.69 9.57 21.29
C LYS A 143 4.10 9.00 21.48
N LYS A 144 4.18 7.72 21.83
CA LYS A 144 5.44 7.02 22.07
C LYS A 144 6.25 6.79 20.78
N LEU A 145 5.59 6.31 19.72
CA LEU A 145 6.20 6.12 18.39
C LEU A 145 6.65 7.45 17.77
N SER A 146 5.85 8.52 17.89
CA SER A 146 6.26 9.86 17.42
C SER A 146 7.48 10.40 18.18
N GLY A 147 7.58 10.13 19.49
CA GLY A 147 8.71 10.60 20.31
C GLY A 147 9.99 9.80 20.06
N GLU A 148 9.89 8.47 20.06
CA GLU A 148 11.01 7.55 19.84
C GLU A 148 11.56 7.69 18.41
N PHE A 149 10.70 7.81 17.41
CA PHE A 149 11.13 8.03 16.02
C PHE A 149 11.84 9.37 15.82
N LYS A 150 11.36 10.44 16.46
CA LYS A 150 12.03 11.77 16.43
C LYS A 150 13.38 11.76 17.13
N ASN A 151 13.53 10.99 18.21
CA ASN A 151 14.79 10.87 18.92
C ASN A 151 15.79 10.00 18.14
N GLN A 152 15.35 8.88 17.57
CA GLN A 152 16.18 8.03 16.72
C GLN A 152 16.70 8.79 15.50
N LEU A 153 15.83 9.54 14.82
CA LEU A 153 16.23 10.39 13.69
C LEU A 153 17.23 11.48 14.10
N LYS A 154 17.11 12.05 15.30
CA LYS A 154 18.09 13.02 15.83
C LYS A 154 19.43 12.37 16.13
N GLU A 155 19.43 11.19 16.74
CA GLU A 155 20.66 10.45 17.05
C GLU A 155 21.39 9.99 15.79
N ASP A 156 20.65 9.47 14.81
CA ASP A 156 21.18 9.07 13.52
C ASP A 156 21.71 10.29 12.75
N PHE A 157 21.03 11.44 12.85
CA PHE A 157 21.51 12.71 12.28
C PHE A 157 22.80 13.18 12.96
N ILE A 158 22.90 13.16 14.30
CA ILE A 158 24.12 13.55 15.01
C ILE A 158 25.30 12.63 14.66
N LYS A 159 25.07 11.32 14.56
CA LYS A 159 26.10 10.35 14.13
C LYS A 159 26.56 10.59 12.69
N MET A 160 25.67 11.03 11.79
CA MET A 160 26.01 11.26 10.39
C MET A 160 26.85 12.53 10.14
N PHE A 161 26.93 13.44 11.12
CA PHE A 161 27.68 14.71 11.03
C PHE A 161 28.78 14.86 12.10
N SER A 162 29.11 13.79 12.82
CA SER A 162 30.19 13.75 13.83
C SER A 162 31.43 12.95 13.39
N GLU A 163 31.56 12.66 12.09
CA GLU A 163 32.77 12.15 11.41
C GLU A 163 33.21 13.16 10.33
#